data_AF-A0AA96DZ62-F1
#
_entry.id   AF-A0AA96DZ62-F1
#
_cell.length_a   1.000
_cell.length_b   1.000
_cell.length_c   1.000
_cell.angle_alpha   90.00
_cell.angle_beta   90.00
_cell.angle_gamma   90.00
#
_symmetry.space_group_name_H-M   'P 1'
#
loop_
_entity.id
_entity.type
_entity.pdbx_description
1 polymer ?
#
loop_
_entity_poly.entity_id
_entity_poly.type
_entity_poly.pdbx_seq_one_letter_code
_entity_poly.pdbx_strand_id
1 'polypeptide(L)'
;MLLADAFDKYVEKNKKDIFNENKKNGVPSVEKKLEKDDKQKKSTLKPNIGWLFYKDYFSSLDEKDYELMLLTKEEKKQKEKEIKDLESKINVKVLNIINKILKPLNIEDLGNSSFTLKTTYPGLLIGSGYSHELPDIKGQAILGFNFDYTSGLPLIAGGSIKGLLRSAFEYQEYIIELLEKQKIRIDNIKDLEVEIFGQENKSDNVEQGNDIFFDASIIKGNDNRKILADDYITPHKEAIKNPIPLRFLKVLPGVTFKFQFLLKDGIIKKEQKLELFKEIILDLGIGSKTNVGYGKFQE
;
A
#
# COMPACT_ATOMS: atom_id res chain seq x y z
N MET A 1 24.10 16.91 -33.15
CA MET A 1 22.93 16.85 -32.25
C MET A 1 23.05 15.53 -31.50
N LEU A 2 23.48 15.58 -30.24
CA LEU A 2 23.95 14.41 -29.51
C LEU A 2 22.76 13.54 -29.10
N LEU A 3 22.95 12.22 -29.00
CA LEU A 3 21.93 11.23 -28.63
C LEU A 3 21.21 11.58 -27.31
N ALA A 4 21.87 12.32 -26.42
CA ALA A 4 21.33 12.85 -25.17
C ALA A 4 20.18 13.86 -25.39
N ASP A 5 20.30 14.76 -26.37
CA ASP A 5 19.27 15.78 -26.66
C ASP A 5 17.98 15.15 -27.22
N ALA A 6 18.11 14.01 -27.92
CA ALA A 6 16.99 13.24 -28.44
C ALA A 6 16.30 12.43 -27.33
N PHE A 7 17.07 11.93 -26.35
CA PHE A 7 16.53 11.22 -25.20
C PHE A 7 15.78 12.16 -24.25
N ASP A 8 16.31 13.36 -23.98
CA ASP A 8 15.65 14.34 -23.13
C ASP A 8 14.34 14.86 -23.77
N LYS A 9 14.33 15.10 -25.09
CA LYS A 9 13.08 15.44 -25.82
C LYS A 9 12.06 14.29 -25.83
N TYR A 10 12.51 13.04 -25.87
CA TYR A 10 11.64 11.86 -25.77
C TYR A 10 11.03 11.73 -24.37
N VAL A 11 11.81 11.98 -23.31
CA VAL A 11 11.34 11.98 -21.92
C VAL A 11 10.35 13.12 -21.64
N GLU A 12 10.59 14.33 -22.17
CA GLU A 12 9.65 15.45 -22.03
C GLU A 12 8.33 15.23 -22.76
N LYS A 13 8.37 14.61 -23.95
CA LYS A 13 7.16 14.27 -24.72
C LYS A 13 6.32 13.23 -23.97
N ASN A 14 6.96 12.18 -23.43
CA ASN A 14 6.27 11.16 -22.65
C ASN A 14 5.67 11.67 -21.32
N LYS A 15 6.27 12.68 -20.68
CA LYS A 15 5.70 13.32 -19.47
C LYS A 15 4.37 14.04 -19.75
N LYS A 16 4.24 14.69 -20.92
CA LYS A 16 2.97 15.32 -21.36
C LYS A 16 1.91 14.28 -21.73
N ASP A 17 2.31 13.15 -22.28
CA ASP A 17 1.39 12.07 -22.63
C ASP A 17 0.90 11.32 -21.37
N ILE A 18 1.77 11.08 -20.39
CA ILE A 18 1.40 10.55 -19.05
C ILE A 18 0.46 11.52 -18.31
N PHE A 19 0.68 12.84 -18.42
CA PHE A 19 -0.22 13.86 -17.86
C PHE A 19 -1.64 13.79 -18.47
N ASN A 20 -1.73 13.56 -19.77
CA ASN A 20 -3.01 13.41 -20.46
C ASN A 20 -3.69 12.06 -20.18
N GLU A 21 -2.93 10.98 -19.99
CA GLU A 21 -3.46 9.67 -19.59
C GLU A 21 -3.93 9.66 -18.14
N ASN A 22 -3.20 10.26 -17.20
CA ASN A 22 -3.64 10.39 -15.81
C ASN A 22 -4.89 11.25 -15.68
N LYS A 23 -5.06 12.26 -16.56
CA LYS A 23 -6.30 13.06 -16.69
C LYS A 23 -7.47 12.28 -17.32
N LYS A 24 -7.20 11.26 -18.14
CA LYS A 24 -8.22 10.42 -18.81
C LYS A 24 -8.60 9.16 -18.04
N ASN A 25 -7.66 8.57 -17.30
CA ASN A 25 -7.81 7.28 -16.61
C ASN A 25 -8.20 7.41 -15.13
N GLY A 26 -8.21 8.63 -14.59
CA GLY A 26 -8.92 8.92 -13.36
C GLY A 26 -10.41 9.11 -13.64
N VAL A 27 -11.21 8.09 -13.30
CA VAL A 27 -12.69 8.00 -13.25
C VAL A 27 -13.25 6.93 -14.21
N PRO A 28 -13.78 5.79 -13.70
CA PRO A 28 -14.67 4.92 -14.47
C PRO A 28 -15.88 5.73 -14.95
N SER A 29 -16.27 5.55 -16.21
CA SER A 29 -17.33 6.26 -16.95
C SER A 29 -18.74 6.25 -16.32
N VAL A 30 -18.91 5.63 -15.15
CA VAL A 30 -20.14 5.58 -14.37
C VAL A 30 -20.33 6.83 -13.48
N GLU A 31 -19.26 7.51 -13.05
CA GLU A 31 -19.36 8.63 -12.07
C GLU A 31 -19.84 9.96 -12.67
N LYS A 32 -19.75 10.17 -14.00
CA LYS A 32 -20.21 11.43 -14.63
C LYS A 32 -21.73 11.66 -14.52
N LYS A 33 -22.52 10.63 -14.19
CA LYS A 33 -23.96 10.79 -13.88
C LYS A 33 -24.21 11.17 -12.41
N LEU A 34 -23.28 10.92 -11.49
CA LEU A 34 -23.42 11.22 -10.06
C LEU A 34 -23.00 12.66 -9.71
N GLU A 35 -22.05 13.25 -10.45
CA GLU A 35 -21.56 14.62 -10.18
C GLU A 35 -22.60 15.74 -10.34
N LYS A 36 -23.70 15.50 -11.08
CA LYS A 36 -24.76 16.49 -11.23
C LYS A 36 -25.72 16.53 -10.05
N ASP A 37 -25.87 15.43 -9.32
CA ASP A 37 -26.80 15.33 -8.19
C ASP A 37 -26.14 15.73 -6.85
N ASP A 38 -24.80 15.67 -6.76
CA ASP A 38 -24.05 15.97 -5.52
C ASP A 38 -23.84 17.46 -5.22
N LYS A 39 -24.06 18.37 -6.18
CA LYS A 39 -23.91 19.81 -5.94
C LYS A 39 -24.92 20.38 -4.92
N GLN A 40 -25.97 19.63 -4.58
CA GLN A 40 -27.01 20.05 -3.63
C GLN A 40 -26.86 19.45 -2.22
N LYS A 41 -25.89 18.57 -1.95
CA LYS A 41 -25.63 18.03 -0.60
C LYS A 41 -24.20 18.34 -0.15
N LYS A 42 -23.92 19.61 0.18
CA LYS A 42 -22.78 19.97 1.05
C LYS A 42 -23.04 19.40 2.45
N SER A 43 -22.77 18.12 2.61
CA SER A 43 -22.90 17.40 3.86
C SER A 43 -21.66 17.65 4.73
N THR A 44 -21.91 17.76 6.03
CA THR A 44 -20.97 17.95 7.13
C THR A 44 -20.05 16.73 7.38
N LEU A 45 -19.68 16.00 6.33
CA LEU A 45 -18.88 14.79 6.40
C LEU A 45 -17.38 15.13 6.46
N LYS A 46 -16.72 14.71 7.55
CA LYS A 46 -15.27 14.84 7.70
C LYS A 46 -14.58 13.85 6.76
N PRO A 47 -13.65 14.28 5.89
CA PRO A 47 -13.04 13.40 4.91
C PRO A 47 -12.18 12.31 5.55
N ASN A 48 -12.27 11.10 4.98
CA ASN A 48 -11.44 9.94 5.35
C ASN A 48 -10.01 10.10 4.82
N ILE A 49 -9.07 9.28 5.33
CA ILE A 49 -7.64 9.47 5.03
C ILE A 49 -7.32 9.13 3.57
N GLY A 50 -7.89 8.03 3.04
CA GLY A 50 -7.73 7.67 1.64
C GLY A 50 -8.19 8.75 0.66
N TRP A 51 -9.31 9.42 0.94
CA TRP A 51 -9.81 10.55 0.14
C TRP A 51 -8.89 11.78 0.26
N LEU A 52 -8.37 12.06 1.47
CA LEU A 52 -7.39 13.13 1.64
C LEU A 52 -6.13 12.89 0.80
N PHE A 53 -5.66 11.64 0.75
CA PHE A 53 -4.48 11.25 -0.02
C PHE A 53 -4.74 11.28 -1.53
N TYR A 54 -5.76 10.58 -2.04
CA TYR A 54 -5.93 10.44 -3.49
C TYR A 54 -6.76 11.53 -4.17
N LYS A 55 -7.52 12.36 -3.43
CA LYS A 55 -8.41 13.38 -3.99
C LYS A 55 -8.06 14.78 -3.51
N ASP A 56 -8.15 15.06 -2.21
CA ASP A 56 -7.89 16.41 -1.66
C ASP A 56 -6.47 16.90 -1.97
N TYR A 57 -5.49 16.00 -1.85
CA TYR A 57 -4.09 16.28 -2.12
C TYR A 57 -3.87 16.92 -3.50
N PHE A 58 -4.54 16.40 -4.53
CA PHE A 58 -4.42 16.87 -5.91
C PHE A 58 -5.39 18.00 -6.26
N SER A 59 -6.64 17.95 -5.76
CA SER A 59 -7.68 18.92 -6.12
C SER A 59 -7.50 20.28 -5.45
N SER A 60 -6.71 20.33 -4.38
CA SER A 60 -6.38 21.58 -3.69
C SER A 60 -5.26 22.39 -4.36
N LEU A 61 -4.65 21.84 -5.41
CA LEU A 61 -3.63 22.47 -6.23
C LEU A 61 -4.31 23.11 -7.43
N ASP A 62 -4.04 24.39 -7.67
CA ASP A 62 -4.61 25.12 -8.80
C ASP A 62 -3.72 25.03 -10.05
N GLU A 63 -4.20 25.56 -11.17
CA GLU A 63 -3.46 25.50 -12.44
C GLU A 63 -2.07 26.16 -12.34
N LYS A 64 -1.95 27.24 -11.54
CA LYS A 64 -0.68 27.93 -11.32
C LYS A 64 0.31 27.07 -10.54
N ASP A 65 -0.16 26.32 -9.54
CA ASP A 65 0.66 25.38 -8.80
C ASP A 65 1.28 24.34 -9.76
N TYR A 66 0.49 23.78 -10.69
CA TYR A 66 1.00 22.81 -11.67
C TYR A 66 1.98 23.45 -12.66
N GLU A 67 1.71 24.65 -13.15
CA GLU A 67 2.63 25.39 -14.01
C GLU A 67 3.99 25.58 -13.32
N LEU A 68 4.01 25.94 -12.03
CA LEU A 68 5.23 26.07 -11.23
C LEU A 68 6.03 24.77 -11.14
N MET A 69 5.36 23.62 -11.01
CA MET A 69 6.05 22.31 -10.93
C MET A 69 6.67 21.89 -12.26
N LEU A 70 6.12 22.36 -13.39
CA LEU A 70 6.60 22.06 -14.74
C LEU A 70 7.76 22.94 -15.19
N LEU A 71 8.10 23.99 -14.45
CA LEU A 71 9.24 24.85 -14.72
C LEU A 71 10.57 24.08 -14.73
N THR A 72 11.51 24.55 -15.54
CA THR A 72 12.90 24.06 -15.54
C THR A 72 13.61 24.40 -14.22
N LYS A 73 14.75 23.75 -13.96
CA LYS A 73 15.54 23.99 -12.74
C LYS A 73 16.02 25.44 -12.62
N GLU A 74 16.27 26.13 -13.74
CA GLU A 74 16.72 27.52 -13.75
C GLU A 74 15.56 28.48 -13.45
N GLU A 75 14.40 28.25 -14.05
CA GLU A 75 13.18 29.02 -13.78
C GLU A 75 12.71 28.86 -12.33
N LYS A 76 12.78 27.63 -11.78
CA LYS A 76 12.49 27.38 -10.36
C LYS A 76 13.41 28.16 -9.41
N LYS A 77 14.68 28.38 -9.80
CA LYS A 77 15.60 29.23 -9.01
C LYS A 77 15.21 30.70 -9.06
N GLN A 78 14.72 31.20 -10.21
CA GLN A 78 14.25 32.57 -10.32
C GLN A 78 12.95 32.79 -9.52
N LYS A 79 12.09 31.77 -9.45
CA LYS A 79 10.82 31.76 -8.70
C LYS A 79 10.92 31.05 -7.34
N GLU A 80 12.08 31.10 -6.69
CA GLU A 80 12.37 30.32 -5.48
C GLU A 80 11.32 30.52 -4.38
N LYS A 81 10.83 31.75 -4.19
CA LYS A 81 9.81 32.04 -3.18
C LYS A 81 8.48 31.32 -3.46
N GLU A 82 7.98 31.41 -4.70
CA GLU A 82 6.73 30.76 -5.12
C GLU A 82 6.84 29.23 -4.97
N ILE A 83 8.00 28.66 -5.31
CA ILE A 83 8.27 27.22 -5.16
C ILE A 83 8.29 26.81 -3.69
N LYS A 84 8.93 27.59 -2.80
CA LYS A 84 8.93 27.30 -1.35
C LYS A 84 7.53 27.37 -0.73
N ASP A 85 6.71 28.30 -1.18
CA ASP A 85 5.32 28.43 -0.73
C ASP A 85 4.50 27.19 -1.17
N LEU A 86 4.70 26.72 -2.40
CA LEU A 86 4.10 25.49 -2.91
C LEU A 86 4.57 24.23 -2.17
N GLU A 87 5.88 24.08 -1.93
CA GLU A 87 6.44 22.98 -1.13
C GLU A 87 5.83 22.96 0.29
N SER A 88 5.66 24.15 0.89
CA SER A 88 5.02 24.29 2.21
C SER A 88 3.55 23.88 2.17
N LYS A 89 2.81 24.28 1.13
CA LYS A 89 1.41 23.88 0.91
C LYS A 89 1.26 22.36 0.82
N ILE A 90 2.13 21.70 0.05
CA ILE A 90 2.17 20.24 -0.08
C ILE A 90 2.52 19.59 1.26
N ASN A 91 3.52 20.12 1.97
CA ASN A 91 3.92 19.58 3.27
C ASN A 91 2.76 19.61 4.28
N VAL A 92 2.01 20.70 4.34
CA VAL A 92 0.82 20.80 5.21
C VAL A 92 -0.21 19.71 4.87
N LYS A 93 -0.40 19.38 3.59
CA LYS A 93 -1.31 18.29 3.18
C LYS A 93 -0.84 16.93 3.68
N VAL A 94 0.44 16.61 3.53
CA VAL A 94 0.99 15.35 4.06
C VAL A 94 0.90 15.32 5.58
N LEU A 95 1.23 16.42 6.27
CA LEU A 95 1.10 16.53 7.72
C LEU A 95 -0.34 16.31 8.20
N ASN A 96 -1.34 16.82 7.47
CA ASN A 96 -2.75 16.62 7.78
C ASN A 96 -3.18 15.14 7.66
N ILE A 97 -2.53 14.39 6.78
CA ILE A 97 -2.78 12.96 6.58
C ILE A 97 -2.14 12.15 7.70
N ILE A 98 -0.84 12.34 7.99
CA ILE A 98 -0.10 11.53 8.97
C ILE A 98 -0.52 11.84 10.42
N ASN A 99 -0.99 13.06 10.71
CA ASN A 99 -1.40 13.43 12.07
C ASN A 99 -2.83 13.01 12.41
N LYS A 100 -3.52 12.29 11.52
CA LYS A 100 -4.83 11.72 11.83
C LYS A 100 -4.71 10.66 12.92
N ILE A 101 -5.49 10.86 13.96
CA ILE A 101 -5.63 9.94 15.09
C ILE A 101 -6.72 8.92 14.76
N LEU A 102 -6.42 7.65 15.00
CA LEU A 102 -7.37 6.56 14.88
C LEU A 102 -8.46 6.70 15.94
N LYS A 103 -9.71 6.70 15.49
CA LYS A 103 -10.87 6.61 16.38
C LYS A 103 -11.08 5.14 16.78
N PRO A 104 -11.73 4.87 17.92
CA PRO A 104 -12.14 3.51 18.26
C PRO A 104 -12.92 2.87 17.10
N LEU A 105 -12.58 1.63 16.76
CA LEU A 105 -13.19 0.86 15.68
C LEU A 105 -13.94 -0.32 16.27
N ASN A 106 -15.15 -0.56 15.75
CA ASN A 106 -15.86 -1.82 15.93
C ASN A 106 -15.66 -2.61 14.64
N ILE A 107 -14.80 -3.64 14.70
CA ILE A 107 -14.51 -4.49 13.54
C ILE A 107 -15.24 -5.81 13.73
N GLU A 108 -16.19 -6.06 12.84
CA GLU A 108 -16.91 -7.33 12.77
C GLU A 108 -15.97 -8.45 12.31
N ASP A 109 -16.19 -9.65 12.85
CA ASP A 109 -15.54 -10.85 12.37
C ASP A 109 -16.11 -11.25 11.01
N LEU A 110 -15.27 -11.18 9.98
CA LEU A 110 -15.66 -11.58 8.62
C LEU A 110 -15.53 -13.09 8.38
N GLY A 111 -14.72 -13.76 9.21
CA GLY A 111 -14.33 -15.16 9.04
C GLY A 111 -14.52 -15.99 10.30
N ASN A 112 -14.18 -17.27 10.20
CA ASN A 112 -14.26 -18.20 11.33
C ASN A 112 -12.94 -18.35 12.10
N SER A 113 -11.85 -17.76 11.58
CA SER A 113 -10.51 -17.85 12.14
C SER A 113 -9.80 -16.50 11.99
N SER A 114 -9.14 -16.04 13.06
CA SER A 114 -8.40 -14.78 13.03
C SER A 114 -7.28 -14.73 14.07
N PHE A 115 -6.30 -13.86 13.84
CA PHE A 115 -5.30 -13.47 14.81
C PHE A 115 -4.92 -12.00 14.62
N THR A 116 -4.22 -11.42 15.58
CA THR A 116 -3.82 -10.02 15.55
C THR A 116 -2.32 -9.88 15.70
N LEU A 117 -1.69 -9.06 14.86
CA LEU A 117 -0.26 -8.77 14.93
C LEU A 117 -0.01 -7.27 14.89
N LYS A 118 1.05 -6.84 15.55
CA LYS A 118 1.56 -5.47 15.56
C LYS A 118 2.72 -5.32 14.58
N THR A 119 2.70 -4.27 13.79
CA THR A 119 3.84 -3.87 12.95
C THR A 119 5.06 -3.50 13.79
N THR A 120 6.26 -3.85 13.33
CA THR A 120 7.53 -3.50 13.99
C THR A 120 8.27 -2.41 13.22
N TYR A 121 9.40 -1.94 13.75
CA TYR A 121 10.29 -1.00 13.05
C TYR A 121 10.82 -1.62 11.74
N PRO A 122 10.89 -0.86 10.62
CA PRO A 122 10.61 0.57 10.44
C PRO A 122 9.13 0.92 10.19
N GLY A 123 8.25 -0.07 10.11
CA GLY A 123 6.82 0.09 9.82
C GLY A 123 6.42 -0.76 8.62
N LEU A 124 5.24 -0.49 8.07
CA LEU A 124 4.69 -1.24 6.94
C LEU A 124 4.47 -0.32 5.74
N LEU A 125 4.99 -0.74 4.58
CA LEU A 125 4.76 -0.08 3.29
C LEU A 125 3.86 -0.97 2.44
N ILE A 126 2.74 -0.42 1.98
CA ILE A 126 1.73 -1.14 1.18
C ILE A 126 1.26 -0.26 0.03
N GLY A 127 0.94 -0.88 -1.10
CA GLY A 127 0.40 -0.16 -2.25
C GLY A 127 1.39 0.80 -2.93
N SER A 128 2.71 0.62 -2.73
CA SER A 128 3.72 1.50 -3.33
C SER A 128 3.75 1.49 -4.85
N GLY A 129 3.08 0.51 -5.49
CA GLY A 129 2.89 0.44 -6.93
C GLY A 129 1.76 1.33 -7.46
N TYR A 130 0.92 1.91 -6.60
CA TYR A 130 -0.10 2.85 -7.03
C TYR A 130 0.50 4.23 -7.35
N SER A 131 -0.08 4.90 -8.34
CA SER A 131 0.34 6.23 -8.76
C SER A 131 -0.12 7.28 -7.74
N HIS A 132 0.81 8.10 -7.27
CA HIS A 132 0.53 9.28 -6.44
C HIS A 132 1.52 10.42 -6.73
N GLU A 133 2.32 10.31 -7.79
CA GLU A 133 3.37 11.26 -8.11
C GLU A 133 2.81 12.58 -8.68
N LEU A 134 3.25 13.69 -8.12
CA LEU A 134 3.13 15.02 -8.69
C LEU A 134 4.34 15.33 -9.58
N PRO A 135 4.20 16.27 -10.53
CA PRO A 135 5.36 16.78 -11.25
C PRO A 135 6.43 17.32 -10.29
N ASP A 136 7.68 17.40 -10.76
CA ASP A 136 8.90 17.60 -9.97
C ASP A 136 8.80 18.70 -8.88
N ILE A 137 8.40 18.32 -7.67
CA ILE A 137 8.29 19.19 -6.50
C ILE A 137 8.75 18.46 -5.24
N LYS A 138 9.48 19.15 -4.37
CA LYS A 138 9.98 18.53 -3.13
C LYS A 138 8.88 18.41 -2.08
N GLY A 139 9.06 17.46 -1.16
CA GLY A 139 8.14 17.25 -0.04
C GLY A 139 6.85 16.50 -0.39
N GLN A 140 6.61 16.22 -1.68
CA GLN A 140 5.51 15.38 -2.13
C GLN A 140 5.63 13.95 -1.60
N ALA A 141 4.51 13.31 -1.29
CA ALA A 141 4.49 11.87 -1.09
C ALA A 141 4.48 11.19 -2.47
N ILE A 142 5.59 10.58 -2.90
CA ILE A 142 5.73 10.11 -4.29
C ILE A 142 5.06 8.77 -4.55
N LEU A 143 5.07 7.86 -3.57
CA LEU A 143 4.52 6.52 -3.71
C LEU A 143 3.05 6.51 -3.33
N GLY A 144 2.26 5.75 -4.08
CA GLY A 144 0.90 5.44 -3.68
C GLY A 144 0.83 4.57 -2.43
N PHE A 145 -0.39 4.41 -1.94
CA PHE A 145 -0.67 3.71 -0.69
C PHE A 145 -2.02 3.01 -0.74
N ASN A 146 -2.15 1.84 -0.12
CA ASN A 146 -3.40 1.09 -0.16
C ASN A 146 -4.33 1.50 0.98
N PHE A 147 -5.56 1.90 0.66
CA PHE A 147 -6.59 2.29 1.63
C PHE A 147 -7.91 1.59 1.34
N ASP A 148 -8.66 1.32 2.40
CA ASP A 148 -10.04 0.88 2.32
C ASP A 148 -10.93 2.00 1.80
N TYR A 149 -11.81 1.67 0.87
CA TYR A 149 -12.68 2.64 0.21
C TYR A 149 -13.73 3.22 1.17
N THR A 150 -14.19 2.43 2.15
CA THR A 150 -15.22 2.88 3.09
C THR A 150 -14.64 3.65 4.29
N SER A 151 -13.75 3.01 5.05
CA SER A 151 -13.16 3.56 6.26
C SER A 151 -12.05 4.59 5.96
N GLY A 152 -11.44 4.50 4.78
CA GLY A 152 -10.26 5.28 4.41
C GLY A 152 -9.01 4.90 5.20
N LEU A 153 -9.00 3.76 5.91
CA LEU A 153 -7.85 3.29 6.67
C LEU A 153 -6.93 2.43 5.81
N PRO A 154 -5.62 2.40 6.10
CA PRO A 154 -4.70 1.45 5.47
C PRO A 154 -5.17 0.00 5.61
N LEU A 155 -5.08 -0.78 4.53
CA LEU A 155 -5.42 -2.21 4.52
C LEU A 155 -4.37 -3.04 3.79
N ILE A 156 -4.18 -4.27 4.24
CA ILE A 156 -3.36 -5.26 3.54
C ILE A 156 -4.32 -6.17 2.77
N ALA A 157 -4.18 -6.21 1.45
CA ALA A 157 -5.11 -6.94 0.60
C ALA A 157 -5.03 -8.45 0.87
N GLY A 158 -6.18 -9.13 0.90
CA GLY A 158 -6.30 -10.57 1.06
C GLY A 158 -5.57 -11.33 -0.05
N GLY A 159 -5.54 -10.77 -1.27
CA GLY A 159 -4.72 -11.29 -2.37
C GLY A 159 -3.21 -11.22 -2.09
N SER A 160 -2.73 -10.17 -1.42
CA SER A 160 -1.31 -10.08 -1.00
C SER A 160 -0.99 -11.06 0.13
N ILE A 161 -1.91 -11.26 1.08
CA ILE A 161 -1.78 -12.27 2.13
C ILE A 161 -1.73 -13.66 1.50
N LYS A 162 -2.69 -13.99 0.62
CA LYS A 162 -2.72 -15.26 -0.12
C LYS A 162 -1.43 -15.47 -0.91
N GLY A 163 -0.95 -14.45 -1.61
CA GLY A 163 0.28 -14.50 -2.40
C GLY A 163 1.52 -14.79 -1.56
N LEU A 164 1.68 -14.10 -0.43
CA LEU A 164 2.78 -14.35 0.51
C LEU A 164 2.73 -15.78 1.03
N LEU A 165 1.57 -16.19 1.57
CA LEU A 165 1.39 -17.52 2.13
C LEU A 165 1.68 -18.59 1.07
N ARG A 166 1.17 -18.43 -0.16
CA ARG A 166 1.44 -19.36 -1.26
C ARG A 166 2.92 -19.40 -1.66
N SER A 167 3.62 -18.25 -1.70
CA SER A 167 5.06 -18.23 -2.02
C SER A 167 5.91 -18.98 -0.99
N ALA A 168 5.47 -19.06 0.27
CA ALA A 168 6.17 -19.85 1.27
C ALA A 168 6.15 -21.35 0.95
N PHE A 169 5.11 -21.85 0.26
CA PHE A 169 5.00 -23.25 -0.15
C PHE A 169 5.96 -23.62 -1.30
N GLU A 170 6.64 -22.65 -1.92
CA GLU A 170 7.77 -22.94 -2.83
C GLU A 170 8.96 -23.56 -2.09
N TYR A 171 9.07 -23.32 -0.78
CA TYR A 171 10.10 -23.86 0.11
C TYR A 171 9.53 -24.96 1.00
N GLN A 172 9.46 -26.18 0.48
CA GLN A 172 8.77 -27.30 1.16
C GLN A 172 9.40 -27.65 2.51
N GLU A 173 10.73 -27.63 2.63
CA GLU A 173 11.45 -27.94 3.87
C GLU A 173 11.07 -26.96 4.99
N TYR A 174 10.89 -25.68 4.64
CA TYR A 174 10.46 -24.65 5.59
C TYR A 174 9.05 -24.92 6.11
N ILE A 175 8.11 -25.29 5.24
CA ILE A 175 6.74 -25.65 5.65
C ILE A 175 6.73 -26.90 6.53
N ILE A 176 7.54 -27.91 6.19
CA ILE A 176 7.69 -29.13 7.00
C ILE A 176 8.20 -28.77 8.41
N GLU A 177 9.23 -27.94 8.52
CA GLU A 177 9.77 -27.50 9.81
C GLU A 177 8.69 -26.81 10.68
N LEU A 178 7.89 -25.92 10.09
CA LEU A 178 6.80 -25.26 10.80
C LEU A 178 5.71 -26.22 11.27
N LEU A 179 5.37 -27.23 10.45
CA LEU A 179 4.39 -28.26 10.81
C LEU A 179 4.93 -29.21 11.89
N GLU A 180 6.21 -29.56 11.85
CA GLU A 180 6.87 -30.38 12.86
C GLU A 180 6.91 -29.69 14.23
N LYS A 181 7.10 -28.36 14.27
CA LYS A 181 6.96 -27.55 15.50
C LYS A 181 5.56 -27.70 16.11
N GLN A 182 4.54 -27.89 15.28
CA GLN A 182 3.16 -28.17 15.69
C GLN A 182 2.87 -29.67 15.93
N LYS A 183 3.90 -30.54 15.85
CA LYS A 183 3.80 -32.01 15.95
C LYS A 183 2.91 -32.65 14.86
N ILE A 184 2.91 -32.06 13.68
CA ILE A 184 2.18 -32.53 12.50
C ILE A 184 3.17 -33.12 11.52
N ARG A 185 2.86 -34.30 10.98
CA ARG A 185 3.63 -34.93 9.91
C ARG A 185 2.74 -35.06 8.67
N ILE A 186 3.23 -34.56 7.54
CA ILE A 186 2.54 -34.62 6.25
C ILE A 186 3.52 -35.18 5.22
N ASP A 187 3.07 -36.16 4.44
CA ASP A 187 3.90 -36.81 3.43
C ASP A 187 3.97 -36.01 2.12
N ASN A 188 2.90 -35.27 1.77
CA ASN A 188 2.83 -34.48 0.55
C ASN A 188 2.37 -33.03 0.81
N ILE A 189 3.33 -32.10 0.84
CA ILE A 189 3.06 -30.65 1.00
C ILE A 189 2.31 -30.08 -0.20
N LYS A 190 2.43 -30.69 -1.39
CA LYS A 190 1.75 -30.19 -2.58
C LYS A 190 0.24 -30.33 -2.47
N ASP A 191 -0.23 -31.43 -1.90
CA ASP A 191 -1.68 -31.64 -1.69
C ASP A 191 -2.23 -30.60 -0.70
N LEU A 192 -1.47 -30.24 0.33
CA LEU A 192 -1.82 -29.18 1.26
C LEU A 192 -1.88 -27.80 0.56
N GLU A 193 -0.88 -27.49 -0.29
CA GLU A 193 -0.87 -26.24 -1.06
C GLU A 193 -2.13 -26.14 -1.96
N VAL A 194 -2.44 -27.20 -2.70
CA VAL A 194 -3.58 -27.25 -3.62
C VAL A 194 -4.89 -27.14 -2.84
N GLU A 195 -5.03 -27.83 -1.71
CA GLU A 195 -6.22 -27.73 -0.85
C GLU A 195 -6.45 -26.29 -0.37
N ILE A 196 -5.40 -25.60 0.08
CA ILE A 196 -5.51 -24.25 0.63
C ILE A 196 -5.76 -23.22 -0.48
N PHE A 197 -4.94 -23.23 -1.53
CA PHE A 197 -4.87 -22.12 -2.50
C PHE A 197 -5.60 -22.38 -3.81
N GLY A 198 -5.80 -23.66 -4.16
CA GLY A 198 -6.26 -24.11 -5.47
C GLY A 198 -5.14 -24.13 -6.51
N GLN A 199 -5.44 -24.71 -7.66
CA GLN A 199 -4.53 -24.81 -8.80
C GLN A 199 -5.27 -24.58 -10.12
N GLU A 200 -4.62 -23.87 -11.04
CA GLU A 200 -5.05 -23.84 -12.44
C GLU A 200 -4.34 -24.96 -13.20
N ASN A 201 -5.13 -25.86 -13.80
CA ASN A 201 -4.59 -26.88 -14.70
C ASN A 201 -4.69 -26.39 -16.15
N LYS A 202 -3.73 -26.80 -17.00
CA LYS A 202 -3.66 -26.43 -18.43
C LYS A 202 -4.86 -26.89 -19.27
N SER A 203 -5.78 -27.67 -18.70
CA SER A 203 -6.92 -28.30 -19.36
C SER A 203 -8.27 -27.66 -18.97
N ASP A 204 -8.31 -26.35 -18.69
CA ASP A 204 -9.49 -25.57 -18.29
C ASP A 204 -10.22 -26.01 -17.00
N ASN A 205 -9.67 -26.99 -16.26
CA ASN A 205 -10.17 -27.35 -14.94
C ASN A 205 -9.45 -26.53 -13.87
N VAL A 206 -10.18 -25.60 -13.23
CA VAL A 206 -9.70 -24.82 -12.09
C VAL A 206 -10.08 -25.55 -10.81
N GLU A 207 -9.09 -26.04 -10.07
CA GLU A 207 -9.29 -26.54 -8.72
C GLU A 207 -9.34 -25.35 -7.78
N GLN A 208 -10.53 -25.07 -7.24
CA GLN A 208 -10.74 -23.95 -6.33
C GLN A 208 -10.15 -24.29 -4.95
N GLY A 209 -9.36 -23.38 -4.38
CA GLY A 209 -8.89 -23.49 -3.02
C GLY A 209 -10.04 -23.46 -2.01
N ASN A 210 -9.91 -24.21 -0.93
CA ASN A 210 -10.95 -24.37 0.08
C ASN A 210 -11.07 -23.18 1.05
N ASP A 211 -9.99 -22.41 1.19
CA ASP A 211 -9.85 -21.36 2.19
C ASP A 211 -9.97 -19.95 1.59
N ILE A 212 -10.60 -19.02 2.33
CA ILE A 212 -10.77 -17.62 1.92
C ILE A 212 -9.90 -16.71 2.78
N PHE A 213 -9.18 -15.81 2.10
CA PHE A 213 -8.25 -14.84 2.68
C PHE A 213 -8.88 -13.45 2.60
N PHE A 214 -9.30 -12.90 3.74
CA PHE A 214 -9.84 -11.55 3.79
C PHE A 214 -8.72 -10.51 3.88
N ASP A 215 -9.07 -9.25 3.63
CA ASP A 215 -8.18 -8.13 3.89
C ASP A 215 -7.86 -8.03 5.38
N ALA A 216 -6.60 -7.73 5.71
CA ALA A 216 -6.23 -7.43 7.08
C ALA A 216 -6.43 -5.95 7.38
N SER A 217 -7.22 -5.70 8.42
CA SER A 217 -7.69 -4.37 8.81
C SER A 217 -7.01 -3.90 10.09
N ILE A 218 -6.74 -2.59 10.18
CA ILE A 218 -6.23 -1.98 11.42
C ILE A 218 -7.31 -2.03 12.49
N ILE A 219 -7.00 -2.60 13.66
CA ILE A 219 -7.88 -2.57 14.85
C ILE A 219 -7.43 -1.58 15.91
N LYS A 220 -6.14 -1.23 15.92
CA LYS A 220 -5.55 -0.35 16.94
C LYS A 220 -4.35 0.40 16.36
N GLY A 221 -4.27 1.70 16.65
CA GLY A 221 -3.07 2.50 16.36
C GLY A 221 -1.95 2.19 17.35
N ASN A 222 -0.83 2.89 17.21
CA ASN A 222 0.24 2.83 18.20
C ASN A 222 -0.19 3.45 19.55
N ASP A 223 0.73 3.59 20.50
CA ASP A 223 0.44 4.13 21.83
C ASP A 223 -0.18 5.55 21.80
N ASN A 224 0.13 6.32 20.76
CA ASN A 224 -0.44 7.66 20.53
C ASN A 224 -1.72 7.63 19.68
N ARG A 225 -2.28 6.45 19.42
CA ARG A 225 -3.38 6.20 18.48
C ARG A 225 -3.10 6.71 17.06
N LYS A 226 -1.84 6.90 16.68
CA LYS A 226 -1.44 7.24 15.30
C LYS A 226 -1.23 5.97 14.49
N ILE A 227 -1.45 6.08 13.19
CA ILE A 227 -1.32 4.94 12.26
C ILE A 227 -0.33 5.20 11.12
N LEU A 228 -0.08 6.46 10.75
CA LEU A 228 0.74 6.81 9.60
C LEU A 228 1.91 7.69 10.01
N ALA A 229 3.00 7.56 9.27
CA ALA A 229 4.12 8.48 9.26
C ALA A 229 4.64 8.60 7.83
N ASP A 230 5.47 9.61 7.60
CA ASP A 230 6.31 9.68 6.43
C ASP A 230 7.68 9.03 6.68
N ASP A 231 8.33 8.68 5.59
CA ASP A 231 9.73 8.27 5.55
C ASP A 231 10.34 8.70 4.20
N TYR A 232 11.65 8.54 4.04
CA TYR A 232 12.39 9.05 2.88
C TYR A 232 13.27 7.96 2.26
N ILE A 233 13.20 7.82 0.94
CA ILE A 233 14.18 7.06 0.16
C ILE A 233 15.14 8.04 -0.49
N THR A 234 16.44 7.84 -0.29
CA THR A 234 17.50 8.63 -0.93
C THR A 234 18.23 7.78 -1.96
N PRO A 235 17.76 7.69 -3.22
CA PRO A 235 18.44 6.91 -4.23
C PRO A 235 19.78 7.58 -4.57
N HIS A 236 20.88 6.89 -4.28
CA HIS A 236 22.22 7.32 -4.65
C HIS A 236 22.57 6.76 -6.03
N LYS A 237 22.58 7.60 -7.07
CA LYS A 237 23.11 7.21 -8.40
C LYS A 237 24.62 7.39 -8.50
N GLU A 238 25.19 8.32 -7.72
CA GLU A 238 26.62 8.67 -7.71
C GLU A 238 27.02 8.97 -6.25
N ALA A 239 28.21 8.50 -5.82
CA ALA A 239 28.65 8.56 -4.43
C ALA A 239 28.85 9.99 -3.87
N ILE A 240 29.03 10.99 -4.74
CA ILE A 240 29.44 12.35 -4.38
C ILE A 240 28.25 13.34 -4.45
N LYS A 241 27.15 12.97 -5.09
CA LYS A 241 26.02 13.87 -5.30
C LYS A 241 25.03 13.77 -4.14
N ASN A 242 24.67 14.93 -3.58
CA ASN A 242 23.64 14.99 -2.53
C ASN A 242 22.33 14.36 -3.05
N PRO A 243 21.81 13.32 -2.38
CA PRO A 243 20.59 12.67 -2.82
C PRO A 243 19.40 13.62 -2.67
N ILE A 244 18.39 13.43 -3.49
CA ILE A 244 17.10 14.11 -3.35
C ILE A 244 16.20 13.17 -2.53
N PRO A 245 15.83 13.52 -1.28
CA PRO A 245 14.96 12.68 -0.48
C PRO A 245 13.58 12.55 -1.14
N LEU A 246 13.18 11.31 -1.42
CA LEU A 246 11.86 10.95 -1.94
C LEU A 246 10.98 10.56 -0.76
N ARG A 247 10.06 11.45 -0.38
CA ARG A 247 9.15 11.22 0.74
C ARG A 247 8.05 10.25 0.33
N PHE A 248 7.67 9.34 1.22
CA PHE A 248 6.55 8.42 1.04
C PHE A 248 5.84 8.15 2.36
N LEU A 249 4.61 7.63 2.29
CA LEU A 249 3.85 7.25 3.48
C LEU A 249 4.13 5.81 3.89
N LYS A 250 4.11 5.56 5.19
CA LYS A 250 4.16 4.22 5.80
C LYS A 250 3.19 4.13 6.97
N VAL A 251 2.78 2.90 7.29
CA VAL A 251 2.16 2.61 8.58
C VAL A 251 3.24 2.61 9.66
N LEU A 252 2.95 3.25 10.79
CA LEU A 252 3.83 3.32 11.95
C LEU A 252 4.04 1.94 12.60
N PRO A 253 5.20 1.70 13.25
CA PRO A 253 5.33 0.60 14.20
C PRO A 253 4.31 0.69 15.34
N GLY A 254 3.96 -0.47 15.90
CA GLY A 254 3.00 -0.61 16.99
C GLY A 254 1.53 -0.54 16.55
N VAL A 255 1.25 -0.41 15.25
CA VAL A 255 -0.11 -0.48 14.70
C VAL A 255 -0.52 -1.94 14.59
N THR A 256 -1.69 -2.28 15.14
CA THR A 256 -2.22 -3.65 15.18
C THR A 256 -3.17 -3.91 14.02
N PHE A 257 -2.88 -4.97 13.27
CA PHE A 257 -3.72 -5.51 12.20
C PHE A 257 -4.42 -6.79 12.68
N LYS A 258 -5.65 -7.00 12.24
CA LYS A 258 -6.39 -8.25 12.39
C LYS A 258 -6.38 -8.98 11.05
N PHE A 259 -5.80 -10.17 11.04
CA PHE A 259 -5.81 -11.08 9.91
C PHE A 259 -7.00 -12.03 10.07
N GLN A 260 -7.81 -12.17 9.03
CA GLN A 260 -9.06 -12.92 9.09
C GLN A 260 -9.18 -13.87 7.91
N PHE A 261 -9.73 -15.05 8.19
CA PHE A 261 -9.82 -16.12 7.22
C PHE A 261 -11.14 -16.90 7.39
N LEU A 262 -11.64 -17.47 6.29
CA LEU A 262 -12.62 -18.55 6.34
C LEU A 262 -11.89 -19.85 6.03
N LEU A 263 -11.54 -20.58 7.08
CA LEU A 263 -10.75 -21.81 6.99
C LEU A 263 -11.64 -23.03 7.10
N LYS A 264 -11.34 -24.07 6.32
CA LYS A 264 -11.98 -25.38 6.40
C LYS A 264 -10.98 -26.42 6.92
N ASP A 265 -11.49 -27.39 7.65
CA ASP A 265 -10.72 -28.59 7.98
C ASP A 265 -10.46 -29.41 6.71
N GLY A 266 -9.32 -30.07 6.66
CA GLY A 266 -8.89 -30.91 5.54
C GLY A 266 -7.71 -31.78 5.95
N ILE A 267 -6.64 -31.79 5.15
CA ILE A 267 -5.37 -32.48 5.46
C ILE A 267 -4.87 -32.10 6.86
N ILE A 268 -5.01 -30.82 7.23
CA ILE A 268 -4.82 -30.33 8.60
C ILE A 268 -6.05 -29.54 9.06
N LYS A 269 -6.22 -29.43 10.37
CA LYS A 269 -7.32 -28.67 10.98
C LYS A 269 -7.15 -27.17 10.76
N LYS A 270 -8.26 -26.44 10.75
CA LYS A 270 -8.25 -24.98 10.59
C LYS A 270 -7.38 -24.25 11.62
N GLU A 271 -7.30 -24.72 12.87
CA GLU A 271 -6.44 -24.11 13.89
C GLU A 271 -4.94 -24.26 13.55
N GLN A 272 -4.57 -25.39 12.93
CA GLN A 272 -3.20 -25.66 12.50
C GLN A 272 -2.83 -24.83 11.28
N LYS A 273 -3.77 -24.66 10.33
CA LYS A 273 -3.62 -23.72 9.21
C LYS A 273 -3.43 -22.29 9.73
N LEU A 274 -4.22 -21.88 10.72
CA LEU A 274 -4.16 -20.54 11.30
C LEU A 274 -2.78 -20.27 11.91
N GLU A 275 -2.23 -21.21 12.69
CA GLU A 275 -0.90 -21.08 13.28
C GLU A 275 0.19 -21.09 12.20
N LEU A 276 0.09 -21.98 11.19
CA LEU A 276 1.01 -22.00 10.06
C LEU A 276 1.04 -20.64 9.34
N PHE A 277 -0.12 -20.04 9.07
CA PHE A 277 -0.20 -18.73 8.40
C PHE A 277 0.40 -17.61 9.24
N LYS A 278 0.16 -17.65 10.54
CA LYS A 278 0.72 -16.67 11.48
C LYS A 278 2.25 -16.74 11.51
N GLU A 279 2.83 -17.94 11.64
CA GLU A 279 4.28 -18.13 11.65
C GLU A 279 4.92 -17.67 10.33
N ILE A 280 4.32 -18.01 9.18
CA ILE A 280 4.79 -17.54 7.87
C ILE A 280 4.82 -16.01 7.80
N ILE A 281 3.77 -15.33 8.29
CA ILE A 281 3.71 -13.87 8.29
C ILE A 281 4.73 -13.25 9.24
N LEU A 282 4.99 -13.85 10.40
CA LEU A 282 6.00 -13.40 11.35
C LEU A 282 7.41 -13.50 10.75
N ASP A 283 7.73 -14.63 10.12
CA ASP A 283 9.06 -14.89 9.57
C ASP A 283 9.34 -14.07 8.30
N LEU A 284 8.41 -14.07 7.34
CA LEU A 284 8.63 -13.45 6.04
C LEU A 284 8.29 -11.95 6.03
N GLY A 285 7.26 -11.54 6.79
CA GLY A 285 6.68 -10.21 6.71
C GLY A 285 5.83 -10.00 5.44
N ILE A 286 5.05 -8.93 5.41
CA ILE A 286 4.13 -8.62 4.31
C ILE A 286 4.25 -7.16 3.86
N GLY A 287 3.99 -6.92 2.57
CA GLY A 287 4.08 -5.60 1.96
C GLY A 287 5.37 -5.41 1.15
N SER A 288 5.75 -4.16 0.92
CA SER A 288 6.90 -3.81 0.08
C SER A 288 8.16 -3.59 0.91
N LYS A 289 9.32 -3.84 0.30
CA LYS A 289 10.65 -3.61 0.91
C LYS A 289 10.93 -4.44 2.17
N THR A 290 10.42 -5.66 2.22
CA THR A 290 10.67 -6.62 3.32
C THR A 290 12.15 -6.94 3.52
N ASN A 291 12.93 -6.99 2.44
CA ASN A 291 14.39 -7.22 2.48
C ASN A 291 15.18 -6.12 3.23
N VAL A 292 14.60 -4.94 3.41
CA VAL A 292 15.21 -3.84 4.20
C VAL A 292 14.46 -3.58 5.51
N GLY A 293 13.68 -4.57 5.97
CA GLY A 293 13.05 -4.60 7.28
C GLY A 293 11.60 -4.15 7.34
N TYR A 294 11.04 -3.54 6.29
CA TYR A 294 9.62 -3.13 6.29
C TYR A 294 8.68 -4.34 6.36
N GLY A 295 7.49 -4.14 6.90
CA GLY A 295 6.44 -5.15 6.84
C GLY A 295 6.64 -6.34 7.79
N LYS A 296 7.53 -6.21 8.78
CA LYS A 296 7.69 -7.18 9.87
C LYS A 296 6.65 -6.95 10.97
N PHE A 297 6.29 -8.04 11.64
CA PHE A 297 5.22 -8.10 12.64
C PHE A 297 5.67 -8.83 13.90
N GLN A 298 4.96 -8.58 14.99
CA GLN A 298 5.09 -9.26 16.28
C GLN A 298 3.72 -9.37 16.96
N GLU A 299 3.62 -10.12 18.05
CA GLU A 299 2.41 -10.22 18.87
C GLU A 299 2.15 -8.98 19.77
#